data_AF-A0AAE1TSI4-F1
#
_entry.id   AF-A0AAE1TSI4-F1
#
_cell.length_a   1.000
_cell.length_b   1.000
_cell.length_c   1.000
_cell.angle_alpha   90.00
_cell.angle_beta   90.00
_cell.angle_gamma   90.00
#
_symmetry.space_group_name_H-M   'P 1'
#
loop_
_entity.id
_entity.type
_entity.pdbx_description
1 polymer ?
#
loop_
_entity_poly.entity_id
_entity_poly.type
_entity_poly.pdbx_seq_one_letter_code
_entity_poly.pdbx_strand_id
1 'polypeptide(L)'
;MNELREREKELCDYLKEDQIAIDLQKEVPSKGDMAAIEKSIQTLLVEKEYHLKTFRRLKKSLEQLMEDLEQPNKSRFEVNVLSQMEELFILSQANLQQLNRLVDGYEQKVKENKQVCLELQEKIQNMYSRLEIDPSEHLHVFGHTPTVLAKLHEEWQRLDNLKLENLSRLINQQRRQLEAMWEQCYVGEDDMQAFQPYFSDDYTEESLEAHDKEVQRLQAYYKEWKGIFMDINKRDKLWRKFIMLEEKSNDPNRLKSNRGGTLLQEEKERSKVKQHSPVRERRGVLHEFNHNTPTILASPGSKANTITFSSDNTSHGSNPPVNSL
;
A
#
# COMPACT_ATOMS: atom_id res chain seq x y z
N MET A 1 18.71 77.69 7.91
CA MET A 1 18.99 76.53 8.80
C MET A 1 17.71 75.79 9.16
N ASN A 2 16.65 76.47 9.62
CA ASN A 2 15.40 75.81 10.03
C ASN A 2 14.80 74.92 8.95
N GLU A 3 14.71 75.40 7.70
CA GLU A 3 14.21 74.61 6.56
C GLU A 3 15.04 73.34 6.30
N LEU A 4 16.38 73.44 6.40
CA LEU A 4 17.26 72.27 6.24
C LEU A 4 17.08 71.27 7.38
N ARG A 5 16.89 71.74 8.62
CA ARG A 5 16.64 70.87 9.77
C ARG A 5 15.28 70.21 9.72
N GLU A 6 14.26 70.92 9.26
CA GLU A 6 12.93 70.35 9.02
C GLU A 6 13.01 69.27 7.94
N ARG A 7 13.74 69.54 6.85
CA ARG A 7 13.92 68.55 5.79
C ARG A 7 14.70 67.31 6.23
N GLU A 8 15.77 67.50 7.00
CA GLU A 8 16.52 66.40 7.61
C GLU A 8 15.63 65.59 8.56
N LYS A 9 14.82 66.26 9.39
CA LYS A 9 13.87 65.62 10.30
C LYS A 9 12.87 64.74 9.57
N GLU A 10 12.26 65.25 8.49
CA GLU A 10 11.31 64.47 7.68
C GLU A 10 11.95 63.19 7.11
N LEU A 11 13.20 63.28 6.63
CA LEU A 11 13.92 62.12 6.09
C LEU A 11 14.28 61.12 7.20
N CYS A 12 14.79 61.60 8.32
CA CYS A 12 15.06 60.81 9.52
C CYS A 12 13.80 60.12 10.06
N ASP A 13 12.66 60.82 10.12
CA ASP A 13 11.39 60.25 10.60
C ASP A 13 10.87 59.12 9.69
N TYR A 14 11.10 59.26 8.38
CA TYR A 14 10.73 58.28 7.35
C TYR A 14 11.65 57.05 7.33
N LEU A 15 12.96 57.24 7.53
CA LEU A 15 13.97 56.16 7.59
C LEU A 15 14.13 55.57 9.00
N LYS A 16 13.60 56.23 10.04
CA LYS A 16 13.85 55.95 11.46
C LYS A 16 15.34 56.02 11.82
N GLU A 17 15.99 57.06 11.35
CA GLU A 17 17.39 57.40 11.66
C GLU A 17 17.48 58.62 12.58
N ASP A 18 18.62 58.79 13.23
CA ASP A 18 18.89 59.95 14.08
C ASP A 18 19.45 61.12 13.26
N GLN A 19 19.06 62.35 13.60
CA GLN A 19 19.61 63.56 12.99
C GLN A 19 21.07 63.76 13.38
N ILE A 20 21.84 64.48 12.55
CA ILE A 20 23.21 64.82 12.92
C ILE A 20 23.24 65.73 14.15
N ALA A 21 24.04 65.34 15.14
CA ALA A 21 24.29 66.14 16.33
C ALA A 21 25.11 67.38 15.95
N ILE A 22 24.50 68.55 16.10
CA ILE A 22 25.20 69.85 15.99
C ILE A 22 25.03 70.55 17.32
N ASP A 23 26.09 71.19 17.78
CA ASP A 23 26.10 71.96 19.01
C ASP A 23 25.18 73.18 18.89
N LEU A 24 23.97 73.05 19.45
CA LEU A 24 22.94 74.09 19.49
C LEU A 24 23.26 75.19 20.52
N GLN A 25 24.33 75.06 21.31
CA GLN A 25 24.75 76.10 22.26
C GLN A 25 25.41 77.30 21.59
N LYS A 26 25.73 77.21 20.29
CA LYS A 26 26.21 78.34 19.47
C LYS A 26 25.01 79.17 18.99
N GLU A 27 24.94 80.44 19.41
CA GLU A 27 23.87 81.38 19.04
C GLU A 27 23.75 81.63 17.52
N VAL A 28 24.78 81.32 16.73
CA VAL A 28 24.79 81.49 15.27
C VAL A 28 25.34 80.24 14.59
N PRO A 29 24.59 79.64 13.64
CA PRO A 29 25.04 78.50 12.86
C PRO A 29 26.25 78.86 11.99
N SER A 30 27.31 78.04 12.01
CA SER A 30 28.46 78.25 11.14
C SER A 30 28.17 77.77 9.71
N LYS A 31 28.95 78.29 8.74
CA LYS A 31 28.91 77.78 7.35
C LYS A 31 29.24 76.27 7.28
N GLY A 32 30.07 75.78 8.20
CA GLY A 32 30.39 74.35 8.31
C GLY A 32 29.21 73.52 8.79
N ASP A 33 28.42 74.04 9.73
CA ASP A 33 27.22 73.36 10.24
C ASP A 33 26.14 73.23 9.15
N MET A 34 25.95 74.29 8.36
CA MET A 34 25.04 74.26 7.21
C MET A 34 25.49 73.24 6.15
N ALA A 35 26.78 73.22 5.80
CA ALA A 35 27.34 72.25 4.86
C ALA A 35 27.26 70.80 5.39
N ALA A 36 27.36 70.59 6.71
CA ALA A 36 27.20 69.29 7.32
C ALA A 36 25.75 68.79 7.23
N ILE A 37 24.76 69.65 7.50
CA ILE A 37 23.33 69.30 7.34
C ILE A 37 23.01 69.01 5.87
N GLU A 38 23.50 69.83 4.94
CA GLU A 38 23.30 69.59 3.51
C GLU A 38 23.89 68.24 3.08
N LYS A 39 25.09 67.90 3.56
CA LYS A 39 25.71 66.59 3.29
C LYS A 39 24.92 65.43 3.89
N SER A 40 24.40 65.60 5.12
CA SER A 40 23.52 64.61 5.77
C SER A 40 22.25 64.37 4.95
N ILE A 41 21.55 65.44 4.56
CA ILE A 41 20.36 65.37 3.71
C ILE A 41 20.67 64.63 2.40
N GLN A 42 21.79 64.93 1.73
CA GLN A 42 22.17 64.23 0.51
C GLN A 42 22.39 62.73 0.74
N THR A 43 22.99 62.37 1.88
CA THR A 43 23.23 60.97 2.25
C THR A 43 21.90 60.25 2.52
N LEU A 44 21.01 60.86 3.31
CA LEU A 44 19.66 60.35 3.61
C LEU A 44 18.79 60.21 2.35
N LEU A 45 18.91 61.11 1.38
CA LEU A 45 18.20 61.01 0.10
C LEU A 45 18.68 59.80 -0.73
N VAL A 46 19.98 59.56 -0.77
CA VAL A 46 20.57 58.38 -1.44
C VAL A 46 20.11 57.09 -0.75
N GLU A 47 20.15 57.07 0.59
CA GLU A 47 19.70 55.92 1.39
C GLU A 47 18.21 55.65 1.22
N LYS A 48 17.37 56.69 1.23
CA LYS A 48 15.94 56.58 0.95
C LYS A 48 15.67 55.95 -0.41
N GLU A 49 16.36 56.41 -1.45
CA GLU A 49 16.19 55.84 -2.79
C GLU A 49 16.63 54.38 -2.85
N TYR A 50 17.72 54.04 -2.17
CA TYR A 50 18.21 52.66 -2.05
C TYR A 50 17.21 51.75 -1.30
N HIS A 51 16.68 52.21 -0.17
CA HIS A 51 15.67 51.49 0.62
C HIS A 51 14.38 51.29 -0.16
N LEU A 52 13.92 52.31 -0.89
CA LEU A 52 12.71 52.23 -1.70
C LEU A 52 12.86 51.23 -2.85
N LYS A 53 14.00 51.24 -3.56
CA LYS A 53 14.31 50.24 -4.59
C LYS A 53 14.36 48.83 -4.02
N THR A 54 14.99 48.66 -2.86
CA THR A 54 15.10 47.37 -2.19
C THR A 54 13.73 46.86 -1.76
N PHE A 55 12.92 47.72 -1.15
CA PHE A 55 11.54 47.41 -0.77
C PHE A 55 10.71 46.95 -1.96
N ARG A 56 10.68 47.71 -3.06
CA ARG A 56 9.90 47.37 -4.27
C ARG A 56 10.33 46.03 -4.88
N ARG A 57 11.64 45.78 -4.94
CA ARG A 57 12.19 44.51 -5.43
C ARG A 57 11.72 43.34 -4.56
N LEU A 58 11.85 43.47 -3.24
CA LEU A 58 11.46 42.42 -2.30
C LEU A 58 9.94 42.21 -2.27
N LYS A 59 9.15 43.29 -2.32
CA LYS A 59 7.69 43.24 -2.42
C LYS A 59 7.24 42.45 -3.64
N LYS A 60 7.76 42.78 -4.83
CA LYS A 60 7.45 42.05 -6.07
C LYS A 60 7.85 40.58 -5.99
N SER A 61 9.00 40.29 -5.39
CA SER A 61 9.45 38.91 -5.16
C SER A 61 8.49 38.16 -4.23
N LEU A 62 8.07 38.80 -3.14
CA LEU A 62 7.14 38.22 -2.17
C LEU A 62 5.77 37.94 -2.81
N GLU A 63 5.24 38.88 -3.61
CA GLU A 63 3.98 38.70 -4.37
C GLU A 63 4.03 37.44 -5.25
N GLN A 64 5.09 37.29 -6.04
CA GLN A 64 5.27 36.12 -6.90
C GLN A 64 5.40 34.82 -6.09
N LEU A 65 6.22 34.81 -5.03
CA LEU A 65 6.43 33.62 -4.22
C LEU A 65 5.15 33.19 -3.49
N MET A 66 4.31 34.14 -3.06
CA MET A 66 3.03 33.85 -2.42
C MET A 66 2.01 33.31 -3.43
N GLU A 67 2.04 33.80 -4.67
CA GLU A 67 1.26 33.25 -5.78
C GLU A 67 1.71 31.81 -6.11
N ASP A 68 3.01 31.57 -6.27
CA ASP A 68 3.59 30.24 -6.54
C ASP A 68 3.27 29.23 -5.43
N LEU A 69 3.14 29.70 -4.19
CA LEU A 69 2.77 28.89 -3.03
C LEU A 69 1.27 28.86 -2.76
N GLU A 70 0.44 29.56 -3.53
CA GLU A 70 -1.01 29.67 -3.31
C GLU A 70 -1.37 30.04 -1.84
N GLN A 71 -0.54 30.89 -1.20
CA GLN A 71 -0.66 31.22 0.22
C GLN A 71 -1.28 32.61 0.45
N PRO A 72 -2.29 32.73 1.33
CA PRO A 72 -2.78 34.03 1.76
C PRO A 72 -1.82 34.70 2.75
N ASN A 73 -2.00 36.01 2.95
CA ASN A 73 -1.29 36.77 3.99
C ASN A 73 -1.58 36.18 5.38
N LYS A 74 -0.53 35.87 6.12
CA LYS A 74 -0.53 35.27 7.46
C LYS A 74 -0.23 36.26 8.56
N SER A 75 0.40 37.39 8.22
CA SER A 75 0.84 38.39 9.21
C SER A 75 0.40 39.81 8.84
N ARG A 76 0.16 40.64 9.86
CA ARG A 76 -0.03 42.09 9.68
C ARG A 76 1.15 42.75 8.97
N PHE A 77 2.36 42.20 9.13
CA PHE A 77 3.56 42.69 8.43
C PHE A 77 3.45 42.45 6.90
N GLU A 78 3.05 41.25 6.48
CA GLU A 78 2.80 40.92 5.07
C GLU A 78 1.71 41.81 4.47
N VAL A 79 0.60 42.02 5.21
CA VAL A 79 -0.48 42.92 4.77
C VAL A 79 0.02 44.35 4.57
N ASN A 80 0.91 44.85 5.43
CA ASN A 80 1.48 46.19 5.27
C ASN A 80 2.41 46.26 4.04
N VAL A 81 3.34 45.30 3.90
CA VAL A 81 4.27 45.21 2.76
C VAL A 81 3.52 45.14 1.43
N LEU A 82 2.46 44.34 1.36
CA LEU A 82 1.67 44.09 0.14
C LEU A 82 0.58 45.14 -0.10
N SER A 83 0.49 46.16 0.76
CA SER A 83 -0.43 47.28 0.57
C SER A 83 -0.12 48.03 -0.74
N GLN A 84 -1.17 48.54 -1.39
CA GLN A 84 -1.04 49.41 -2.57
C GLN A 84 -0.43 50.78 -2.23
N MET A 85 -0.51 51.20 -0.96
CA MET A 85 0.08 52.45 -0.49
C MET A 85 1.48 52.20 0.07
N GLU A 86 2.51 52.30 -0.78
CA GLU A 86 3.93 52.09 -0.39
C GLU A 86 4.39 53.03 0.72
N GLU A 87 3.78 54.22 0.83
CA GLU A 87 4.09 55.24 1.83
C GLU A 87 3.76 54.81 3.28
N LEU A 88 2.91 53.77 3.45
CA LEU A 88 2.57 53.22 4.75
C LEU A 88 3.66 52.31 5.33
N PHE A 89 4.60 51.86 4.49
CA PHE A 89 5.70 51.02 4.92
C PHE A 89 6.86 51.88 5.42
N ILE A 90 7.31 51.62 6.65
CA ILE A 90 8.44 52.33 7.25
C ILE A 90 9.73 51.72 6.69
N LEU A 91 10.50 52.51 5.92
CA LEU A 91 11.75 52.11 5.26
C LEU A 91 12.96 52.07 6.20
N SER A 92 12.77 51.61 7.43
CA SER A 92 13.89 51.41 8.34
C SER A 92 14.73 50.20 7.93
N GLN A 93 16.01 50.25 8.24
CA GLN A 93 16.93 49.14 7.99
C GLN A 93 16.44 47.83 8.66
N ALA A 94 15.85 47.92 9.86
CA ALA A 94 15.30 46.77 10.56
C ALA A 94 14.11 46.13 9.80
N ASN A 95 13.19 46.95 9.26
CA ASN A 95 12.04 46.46 8.51
C ASN A 95 12.44 45.84 7.17
N LEU A 96 13.44 46.41 6.49
CA LEU A 96 13.99 45.82 5.26
C LEU A 96 14.66 44.49 5.52
N GLN A 97 15.43 44.36 6.62
CA GLN A 97 16.00 43.08 7.04
C GLN A 97 14.92 42.05 7.36
N GLN A 98 13.84 42.46 8.05
CA GLN A 98 12.71 41.58 8.33
C GLN A 98 12.03 41.11 7.03
N LEU A 99 11.82 42.02 6.07
CA LEU A 99 11.26 41.69 4.76
C LEU A 99 12.17 40.76 3.96
N ASN A 100 13.49 40.97 3.99
CA ASN A 100 14.42 40.07 3.32
C ASN A 100 14.35 38.65 3.90
N ARG A 101 14.39 38.51 5.23
CA ARG A 101 14.26 37.20 5.90
C ARG A 101 12.93 36.52 5.56
N LEU A 102 11.86 37.31 5.44
CA LEU A 102 10.56 36.79 5.05
C LEU A 102 10.61 36.23 3.62
N VAL A 103 11.14 36.99 2.66
CA VAL A 103 11.34 36.54 1.27
C VAL A 103 12.21 35.28 1.23
N ASP A 104 13.34 35.26 1.93
CA ASP A 104 14.22 34.09 2.02
C ASP A 104 13.46 32.84 2.51
N GLY A 105 12.59 33.01 3.50
CA GLY A 105 11.74 31.93 4.01
C GLY A 105 10.69 31.42 3.01
N TYR A 106 10.11 32.30 2.19
CA TYR A 106 9.20 31.90 1.11
C TYR A 106 9.95 31.23 -0.05
N GLU A 107 11.12 31.74 -0.44
CA GLU A 107 11.99 31.10 -1.43
C GLU A 107 12.38 29.68 -1.02
N GLN A 108 12.71 29.49 0.26
CA GLN A 108 13.05 28.18 0.79
C GLN A 108 11.89 27.19 0.69
N LYS A 109 10.66 27.61 1.02
CA LYS A 109 9.46 26.78 0.85
C LYS A 109 9.19 26.42 -0.60
N VAL A 110 9.38 27.37 -1.53
CA VAL A 110 9.27 27.09 -2.97
C VAL A 110 10.28 26.04 -3.41
N LYS A 111 11.53 26.14 -2.93
CA LYS A 111 12.57 25.13 -3.21
C LYS A 111 12.19 23.75 -2.64
N GLU A 112 11.68 23.71 -1.42
CA GLU A 112 11.21 22.47 -0.78
C GLU A 112 10.05 21.84 -1.58
N ASN A 113 9.03 22.62 -1.95
CA ASN A 113 7.93 22.14 -2.79
C ASN A 113 8.42 21.57 -4.12
N LYS A 114 9.36 22.26 -4.79
CA LYS A 114 9.96 21.78 -6.04
C LYS A 114 10.66 20.43 -5.85
N GLN A 115 11.43 20.30 -4.77
CA GLN A 115 12.15 19.06 -4.46
C GLN A 115 11.17 17.90 -4.21
N VAL A 116 10.16 18.12 -3.37
CA VAL A 116 9.13 17.12 -3.08
C VAL A 116 8.35 16.73 -4.34
N CYS A 117 8.00 17.70 -5.19
CA CYS A 117 7.37 17.43 -6.48
C CYS A 117 8.22 16.50 -7.35
N LEU A 118 9.51 16.78 -7.50
CA LEU A 118 10.41 15.97 -8.32
C LEU A 118 10.54 14.55 -7.79
N GLU A 119 10.75 14.39 -6.49
CA GLU A 119 10.86 13.08 -5.84
C GLU A 119 9.56 12.27 -5.98
N LEU A 120 8.41 12.92 -5.81
CA LEU A 120 7.11 12.25 -5.90
C LEU A 120 6.78 11.88 -7.35
N GLN A 121 7.10 12.75 -8.31
CA GLN A 121 6.98 12.45 -9.73
C GLN A 121 7.84 11.24 -10.12
N GLU A 122 9.10 11.19 -9.68
CA GLU A 122 9.98 10.05 -9.94
C GLU A 122 9.42 8.74 -9.35
N LYS A 123 8.94 8.78 -8.10
CA LYS A 123 8.29 7.64 -7.45
C LYS A 123 7.05 7.15 -8.21
N ILE A 124 6.20 8.07 -8.64
CA ILE A 124 5.00 7.78 -9.43
C ILE A 124 5.38 7.14 -10.77
N GLN A 125 6.37 7.70 -11.47
CA GLN A 125 6.84 7.15 -12.76
C GLN A 125 7.41 5.73 -12.62
N ASN A 126 8.15 5.47 -11.54
CA ASN A 126 8.60 4.11 -11.22
C ASN A 126 7.40 3.18 -10.97
N MET A 127 6.40 3.62 -10.20
CA MET A 127 5.19 2.82 -9.97
C MET A 127 4.42 2.52 -11.25
N TYR A 128 4.23 3.51 -12.15
CA TYR A 128 3.59 3.27 -13.44
C TYR A 128 4.30 2.17 -14.23
N SER A 129 5.63 2.21 -14.25
CA SER A 129 6.44 1.20 -14.95
C SER A 129 6.29 -0.19 -14.31
N ARG A 130 6.26 -0.27 -12.97
CA ARG A 130 6.12 -1.54 -12.23
C ARG A 130 4.72 -2.14 -12.32
N LEU A 131 3.69 -1.30 -12.38
CA LEU A 131 2.29 -1.71 -12.51
C LEU A 131 1.84 -1.83 -13.96
N GLU A 132 2.74 -1.57 -14.93
CA GLU A 132 2.48 -1.62 -16.38
C GLU A 132 1.27 -0.78 -16.82
N ILE A 133 1.13 0.42 -16.24
CA ILE A 133 0.01 1.33 -16.51
C ILE A 133 0.24 2.05 -17.83
N ASP A 134 -0.80 2.07 -18.68
CA ASP A 134 -0.76 2.71 -19.99
C ASP A 134 -0.42 4.21 -19.87
N PRO A 135 0.49 4.76 -20.70
CA PRO A 135 0.84 6.18 -20.69
C PRO A 135 -0.35 7.14 -20.82
N SER A 136 -1.45 6.73 -21.46
CA SER A 136 -2.67 7.54 -21.56
C SER A 136 -3.38 7.75 -20.22
N GLU A 137 -3.15 6.88 -19.23
CA GLU A 137 -3.70 6.98 -17.88
C GLU A 137 -2.79 7.75 -16.91
N HIS A 138 -1.60 8.17 -17.36
CA HIS A 138 -0.65 8.88 -16.49
C HIS A 138 -1.17 10.27 -16.11
N LEU A 139 -0.90 10.67 -14.87
CA LEU A 139 -1.18 12.01 -14.41
C LEU A 139 -0.21 13.01 -15.06
N HIS A 140 -0.76 13.94 -15.83
CA HIS A 140 0.00 15.01 -16.47
C HIS A 140 -0.20 16.32 -15.72
N VAL A 141 0.72 16.64 -14.81
CA VAL A 141 0.74 17.90 -14.05
C VAL A 141 2.11 18.55 -14.10
N PHE A 142 2.12 19.89 -14.15
CA PHE A 142 3.33 20.71 -14.24
C PHE A 142 3.34 21.74 -13.12
N GLY A 143 4.54 22.10 -12.66
CA GLY A 143 4.72 23.10 -11.61
C GLY A 143 4.97 22.50 -10.24
N HIS A 144 4.88 23.35 -9.21
CA HIS A 144 5.27 23.06 -7.84
C HIS A 144 4.34 23.73 -6.82
N THR A 145 3.14 24.10 -7.25
CA THR A 145 2.15 24.70 -6.36
C THR A 145 1.59 23.62 -5.42
N PRO A 146 1.04 24.01 -4.25
CA PRO A 146 0.40 23.05 -3.35
C PRO A 146 -0.72 22.24 -4.01
N THR A 147 -1.47 22.83 -4.93
CA THR A 147 -2.50 22.11 -5.71
C THR A 147 -1.88 20.99 -6.56
N VAL A 148 -0.72 21.21 -7.18
CA VAL A 148 -0.01 20.17 -7.94
C VAL A 148 0.50 19.08 -7.01
N LEU A 149 1.09 19.45 -5.86
CA LEU A 149 1.53 18.49 -4.84
C LEU A 149 0.37 17.61 -4.35
N ALA A 150 -0.81 18.20 -4.09
CA ALA A 150 -1.98 17.46 -3.68
C ALA A 150 -2.40 16.40 -4.72
N LYS A 151 -2.42 16.77 -6.01
CA LYS A 151 -2.72 15.82 -7.11
C LYS A 151 -1.68 14.70 -7.21
N LEU A 152 -0.40 15.02 -7.05
CA LEU A 152 0.66 14.00 -7.05
C LEU A 152 0.48 13.04 -5.86
N HIS A 153 0.13 13.54 -4.67
CA HIS A 153 -0.11 12.69 -3.51
C HIS A 153 -1.34 11.79 -3.68
N GLU A 154 -2.43 12.33 -4.22
CA GLU A 154 -3.64 11.56 -4.54
C GLU A 154 -3.32 10.45 -5.55
N GLU A 155 -2.56 10.75 -6.59
CA GLU A 155 -2.16 9.76 -7.57
C GLU A 155 -1.22 8.69 -6.99
N TRP A 156 -0.29 9.09 -6.13
CA TRP A 156 0.55 8.13 -5.40
C TRP A 156 -0.30 7.18 -4.55
N GLN A 157 -1.29 7.70 -3.81
CA GLN A 157 -2.20 6.88 -3.02
C GLN A 157 -3.03 5.94 -3.89
N ARG A 158 -3.52 6.42 -5.05
CA ARG A 158 -4.25 5.59 -6.01
C ARG A 158 -3.39 4.42 -6.50
N LEU A 159 -2.13 4.67 -6.83
CA LEU A 159 -1.19 3.64 -7.30
C LEU A 159 -0.81 2.64 -6.20
N ASP A 160 -0.60 3.12 -4.96
CA ASP A 160 -0.30 2.25 -3.83
C ASP A 160 -1.48 1.32 -3.50
N ASN A 161 -2.71 1.85 -3.52
CA ASN A 161 -3.92 1.04 -3.38
C ASN A 161 -4.04 0.00 -4.50
N LEU A 162 -3.80 0.39 -5.76
CA LEU A 162 -3.84 -0.54 -6.88
C LEU A 162 -2.79 -1.65 -6.75
N LYS A 163 -1.58 -1.32 -6.26
CA LYS A 163 -0.55 -2.32 -5.94
C LYS A 163 -1.07 -3.30 -4.89
N LEU A 164 -1.67 -2.82 -3.81
CA LEU A 164 -2.20 -3.66 -2.74
C LEU A 164 -3.34 -4.55 -3.23
N GLU A 165 -4.25 -4.02 -4.05
CA GLU A 165 -5.34 -4.78 -4.68
C GLU A 165 -4.80 -5.89 -5.58
N ASN A 166 -3.77 -5.59 -6.39
CA ASN A 166 -3.11 -6.58 -7.24
C ASN A 166 -2.47 -7.70 -6.42
N LEU A 167 -1.72 -7.36 -5.35
CA LEU A 167 -1.12 -8.35 -4.44
C LEU A 167 -2.18 -9.20 -3.76
N SER A 168 -3.25 -8.57 -3.26
CA SER A 168 -4.36 -9.27 -2.62
C SER A 168 -5.03 -10.26 -3.56
N ARG A 169 -5.31 -9.83 -4.80
CA ARG A 169 -5.88 -10.71 -5.83
C ARG A 169 -4.98 -11.91 -6.13
N LEU A 170 -3.67 -11.69 -6.29
CA LEU A 170 -2.70 -12.74 -6.59
C LEU A 170 -2.54 -13.73 -5.43
N ILE A 171 -2.38 -13.25 -4.20
CA ILE A 171 -2.29 -14.11 -3.01
C ILE A 171 -3.56 -14.94 -2.86
N ASN A 172 -4.74 -14.34 -2.99
CA ASN A 172 -6.01 -15.07 -2.90
C ASN A 172 -6.21 -16.07 -4.04
N GLN A 173 -5.61 -15.85 -5.21
CA GLN A 173 -5.54 -16.86 -6.27
C GLN A 173 -4.63 -18.02 -5.87
N GLN A 174 -3.44 -17.75 -5.32
CA GLN A 174 -2.53 -18.78 -4.83
C GLN A 174 -3.14 -19.59 -3.67
N ARG A 175 -3.87 -18.95 -2.75
CA ARG A 175 -4.59 -19.64 -1.66
C ARG A 175 -5.62 -20.64 -2.18
N ARG A 176 -6.44 -20.25 -3.16
CA ARG A 176 -7.38 -21.17 -3.82
C ARG A 176 -6.67 -22.32 -4.52
N GLN A 177 -5.52 -22.05 -5.12
CA GLN A 177 -4.69 -23.10 -5.73
C GLN A 177 -4.12 -24.05 -4.66
N LEU A 178 -3.64 -23.52 -3.53
CA LEU A 178 -3.17 -24.31 -2.39
C LEU A 178 -4.28 -25.19 -1.83
N GLU A 179 -5.49 -24.66 -1.60
CA GLU A 179 -6.65 -25.44 -1.15
C GLU A 179 -6.93 -26.63 -2.07
N ALA A 180 -6.99 -26.39 -3.39
CA ALA A 180 -7.20 -27.45 -4.38
C ALA A 180 -6.07 -28.50 -4.34
N MET A 181 -4.84 -28.08 -4.10
CA MET A 181 -3.69 -28.97 -3.99
C MET A 181 -3.66 -29.75 -2.69
N TRP A 182 -4.06 -29.14 -1.57
CA TRP A 182 -4.23 -29.80 -0.29
C TRP A 182 -5.29 -30.90 -0.38
N GLU A 183 -6.39 -30.66 -1.08
CA GLU A 183 -7.39 -31.69 -1.38
C GLU A 183 -6.81 -32.82 -2.26
N GLN A 184 -6.11 -32.48 -3.35
CA GLN A 184 -5.53 -33.48 -4.27
C GLN A 184 -4.45 -34.34 -3.62
N CYS A 185 -3.67 -33.75 -2.69
CA CYS A 185 -2.60 -34.42 -1.97
C CYS A 185 -3.06 -35.02 -0.63
N TYR A 186 -4.35 -34.92 -0.29
CA TYR A 186 -4.94 -35.38 0.97
C TYR A 186 -4.20 -34.84 2.23
N VAL A 187 -3.77 -33.58 2.17
CA VAL A 187 -3.05 -32.90 3.25
C VAL A 187 -3.98 -32.76 4.46
N GLY A 188 -3.44 -33.07 5.65
CA GLY A 188 -4.17 -33.00 6.92
C GLY A 188 -4.28 -31.57 7.46
N GLU A 189 -5.19 -31.34 8.39
CA GLU A 189 -5.42 -30.00 8.96
C GLU A 189 -4.19 -29.44 9.69
N ASP A 190 -3.44 -30.29 10.41
CA ASP A 190 -2.22 -29.87 11.12
C ASP A 190 -1.14 -29.35 10.15
N ASP A 191 -0.96 -30.04 9.01
CA ASP A 191 0.01 -29.65 7.98
C ASP A 191 -0.46 -28.39 7.22
N MET A 192 -1.78 -28.21 7.04
CA MET A 192 -2.34 -26.97 6.50
C MET A 192 -2.09 -25.79 7.45
N GLN A 193 -2.30 -26.00 8.76
CA GLN A 193 -2.08 -24.98 9.78
C GLN A 193 -0.60 -24.62 9.94
N ALA A 194 0.33 -25.52 9.62
CA ALA A 194 1.76 -25.21 9.65
C ALA A 194 2.15 -24.08 8.68
N PHE A 195 1.42 -23.89 7.57
CA PHE A 195 1.66 -22.81 6.62
C PHE A 195 0.95 -21.50 7.05
N GLN A 196 1.53 -20.83 8.04
CA GLN A 196 1.01 -19.58 8.63
C GLN A 196 0.69 -18.45 7.64
N PRO A 197 1.45 -18.21 6.53
CA PRO A 197 1.14 -17.14 5.58
C PRO A 197 -0.27 -17.22 4.96
N TYR A 198 -0.89 -18.41 4.94
CA TYR A 198 -2.25 -18.59 4.46
C TYR A 198 -3.30 -17.84 5.32
N PHE A 199 -3.05 -17.66 6.61
CA PHE A 199 -4.00 -17.04 7.55
C PHE A 199 -3.74 -15.56 7.81
N SER A 200 -2.68 -14.99 7.23
CA SER A 200 -2.36 -13.57 7.38
C SER A 200 -3.25 -12.71 6.48
N ASP A 201 -3.68 -11.54 6.97
CA ASP A 201 -4.36 -10.53 6.14
C ASP A 201 -3.39 -9.50 5.54
N ASP A 202 -2.08 -9.70 5.72
CA ASP A 202 -1.05 -8.82 5.20
C ASP A 202 -0.64 -9.22 3.78
N TYR A 203 -1.04 -8.42 2.81
CA TYR A 203 -0.76 -8.64 1.39
C TYR A 203 0.58 -7.99 0.99
N THR A 204 1.68 -8.67 1.27
CA THR A 204 3.04 -8.23 0.94
C THR A 204 3.65 -9.04 -0.21
N GLU A 205 4.68 -8.50 -0.86
CA GLU A 205 5.46 -9.22 -1.88
C GLU A 205 6.11 -10.50 -1.29
N GLU A 206 6.56 -10.44 -0.03
CA GLU A 206 7.11 -11.60 0.70
C GLU A 206 6.06 -12.70 0.94
N SER A 207 4.83 -12.30 1.29
CA SER A 207 3.71 -13.23 1.44
C SER A 207 3.40 -13.92 0.12
N LEU A 208 3.36 -13.17 -1.00
CA LEU A 208 3.16 -13.74 -2.33
C LEU A 208 4.26 -14.77 -2.69
N GLU A 209 5.54 -14.43 -2.46
CA GLU A 209 6.66 -15.34 -2.72
C GLU A 209 6.59 -16.62 -1.86
N ALA A 210 6.17 -16.50 -0.60
CA ALA A 210 5.96 -17.65 0.28
C ALA A 210 4.86 -18.59 -0.26
N HIS A 211 3.75 -18.03 -0.75
CA HIS A 211 2.68 -18.83 -1.38
C HIS A 211 3.16 -19.50 -2.66
N ASP A 212 3.91 -18.79 -3.51
CA ASP A 212 4.47 -19.37 -4.75
C ASP A 212 5.39 -20.56 -4.46
N LYS A 213 6.28 -20.43 -3.47
CA LYS A 213 7.19 -21.51 -3.04
C LYS A 213 6.41 -22.72 -2.53
N GLU A 214 5.38 -22.49 -1.72
CA GLU A 214 4.58 -23.58 -1.15
C GLU A 214 3.78 -24.32 -2.23
N VAL A 215 3.19 -23.59 -3.18
CA VAL A 215 2.53 -24.17 -4.35
C VAL A 215 3.50 -25.02 -5.16
N GLN A 216 4.70 -24.50 -5.46
CA GLN A 216 5.72 -25.25 -6.20
C GLN A 216 6.17 -26.52 -5.46
N ARG A 217 6.34 -26.44 -4.14
CA ARG A 217 6.67 -27.59 -3.29
C ARG A 217 5.61 -28.69 -3.39
N LEU A 218 4.34 -28.32 -3.23
CA LEU A 218 3.23 -29.26 -3.35
C LEU A 218 3.09 -29.81 -4.78
N GLN A 219 3.43 -29.03 -5.81
CA GLN A 219 3.33 -29.47 -7.21
C GLN A 219 4.39 -30.52 -7.51
N ALA A 220 5.62 -30.29 -7.04
CA ALA A 220 6.70 -31.27 -7.13
C ALA A 220 6.32 -32.57 -6.40
N TYR A 221 5.78 -32.44 -5.18
CA TYR A 221 5.32 -33.57 -4.37
C TYR A 221 4.19 -34.36 -5.04
N TYR A 222 3.16 -33.68 -5.56
CA TYR A 222 2.08 -34.33 -6.30
C TYR A 222 2.61 -35.07 -7.54
N LYS A 223 3.56 -34.47 -8.26
CA LYS A 223 4.16 -35.06 -9.46
C LYS A 223 4.94 -36.33 -9.12
N GLU A 224 5.71 -36.32 -8.04
CA GLU A 224 6.48 -37.47 -7.55
C GLU A 224 5.55 -38.64 -7.18
N TRP A 225 4.46 -38.35 -6.47
CA TRP A 225 3.56 -39.36 -5.91
C TRP A 225 2.26 -39.55 -6.69
N LYS A 226 2.22 -39.07 -7.94
CA LYS A 226 1.01 -39.02 -8.78
C LYS A 226 0.32 -40.38 -8.91
N GLY A 227 1.10 -41.47 -9.04
CA GLY A 227 0.56 -42.82 -9.15
C GLY A 227 -0.30 -43.21 -7.94
N ILE A 228 0.23 -42.99 -6.73
CA ILE A 228 -0.47 -43.27 -5.47
C ILE A 228 -1.75 -42.44 -5.38
N PHE A 229 -1.68 -41.13 -5.63
CA PHE A 229 -2.87 -40.28 -5.59
C PHE A 229 -3.95 -40.70 -6.60
N MET A 230 -3.55 -41.11 -7.80
CA MET A 230 -4.49 -41.64 -8.80
C MET A 230 -5.17 -42.92 -8.32
N ASP A 231 -4.44 -43.82 -7.68
CA ASP A 231 -4.98 -45.08 -7.18
C ASP A 231 -5.90 -44.87 -5.96
N ILE A 232 -5.56 -43.94 -5.05
CA ILE A 232 -6.45 -43.51 -3.97
C ILE A 232 -7.76 -42.96 -4.54
N ASN A 233 -7.70 -42.07 -5.54
CA ASN A 233 -8.90 -41.49 -6.15
C ASN A 233 -9.75 -42.54 -6.89
N LYS A 234 -9.13 -43.49 -7.60
CA LYS A 234 -9.85 -44.63 -8.21
C LYS A 234 -10.57 -45.45 -7.14
N ARG A 235 -9.89 -45.77 -6.05
CA ARG A 235 -10.46 -46.51 -4.92
C ARG A 235 -11.64 -45.75 -4.31
N ASP A 236 -11.52 -44.45 -4.08
CA ASP A 236 -12.59 -43.62 -3.51
C ASP A 236 -13.82 -43.57 -4.45
N LYS A 237 -13.63 -43.49 -5.77
CA LYS A 237 -14.72 -43.55 -6.76
C LYS A 237 -15.42 -44.92 -6.73
N LEU A 238 -14.66 -46.01 -6.70
CA LEU A 238 -15.22 -47.36 -6.59
C LEU A 238 -15.99 -47.54 -5.28
N TRP A 239 -15.47 -47.01 -4.18
CA TRP A 239 -16.09 -47.06 -2.86
C TRP A 239 -17.40 -46.26 -2.81
N ARG A 240 -17.44 -45.03 -3.33
CA ARG A 240 -18.68 -44.24 -3.45
C ARG A 240 -19.71 -44.97 -4.32
N LYS A 241 -19.29 -45.56 -5.44
CA LYS A 241 -20.18 -46.38 -6.28
C LYS A 241 -20.71 -47.60 -5.53
N PHE A 242 -19.89 -48.24 -4.71
CA PHE A 242 -20.30 -49.35 -3.86
C PHE A 242 -21.37 -48.93 -2.86
N ILE A 243 -21.14 -47.84 -2.09
CA ILE A 243 -22.11 -47.31 -1.11
C ILE A 243 -23.44 -46.97 -1.80
N MET A 244 -23.42 -46.26 -2.93
CA MET A 244 -24.63 -45.90 -3.68
C MET A 244 -25.42 -47.15 -4.13
N LEU A 245 -24.73 -48.22 -4.52
CA LEU A 245 -25.38 -49.49 -4.88
C LEU A 245 -25.95 -50.21 -3.66
N GLU A 246 -25.33 -50.10 -2.48
CA GLU A 246 -25.87 -50.64 -1.23
C GLU A 246 -27.10 -49.87 -0.75
N GLU A 247 -27.09 -48.54 -0.79
CA GLU A 247 -28.25 -47.70 -0.47
C GLU A 247 -29.44 -48.02 -1.38
N LYS A 248 -29.20 -48.13 -2.70
CA LYS A 248 -30.22 -48.56 -3.66
C LYS A 248 -30.73 -49.97 -3.38
N SER A 249 -29.87 -50.87 -2.92
CA SER A 249 -30.25 -52.24 -2.56
C SER A 249 -31.12 -52.29 -1.30
N ASN A 250 -30.96 -51.33 -0.39
CA ASN A 250 -31.70 -51.24 0.87
C ASN A 250 -32.99 -50.42 0.77
N ASP A 251 -33.31 -49.84 -0.40
CA ASP A 251 -34.55 -49.09 -0.62
C ASP A 251 -35.78 -50.04 -0.64
N PRO A 252 -36.76 -49.86 0.27
CA PRO A 252 -37.96 -50.69 0.33
C PRO A 252 -38.86 -50.58 -0.93
N ASN A 253 -38.72 -49.55 -1.75
CA ASN A 253 -39.43 -49.40 -3.03
C ASN A 253 -38.66 -49.97 -4.24
N ARG A 254 -37.45 -50.49 -4.05
CA ARG A 254 -36.57 -51.04 -5.11
C ARG A 254 -37.27 -52.04 -6.02
N LEU A 255 -38.06 -52.95 -5.45
CA LEU A 255 -38.77 -54.00 -6.20
C LEU A 255 -39.92 -53.45 -7.07
N LYS A 256 -40.43 -52.24 -6.78
CA LYS A 256 -41.50 -51.60 -7.54
C LYS A 256 -40.99 -50.92 -8.82
N SER A 257 -39.69 -50.63 -8.90
CA SER A 257 -39.04 -49.98 -10.05
C SER A 257 -38.48 -50.96 -11.11
N ASN A 258 -38.80 -52.26 -11.01
CA ASN A 258 -38.23 -53.35 -11.83
C ASN A 258 -38.76 -53.43 -13.28
N ARG A 259 -39.18 -52.32 -13.89
CA ARG A 259 -39.51 -52.32 -15.31
C ARG A 259 -38.22 -52.25 -16.13
N GLY A 260 -37.99 -53.25 -17.00
CA GLY A 260 -36.91 -53.23 -17.99
C GLY A 260 -35.58 -53.88 -17.59
N GLY A 261 -35.54 -54.73 -16.55
CA GLY A 261 -34.33 -55.51 -16.20
C GLY A 261 -33.28 -54.76 -15.38
N THR A 262 -33.65 -53.62 -14.80
CA THR A 262 -32.81 -52.73 -14.00
C THR A 262 -32.15 -53.46 -12.82
N LEU A 263 -32.86 -54.36 -12.14
CA LEU A 263 -32.33 -55.14 -11.00
C LEU A 263 -31.18 -56.07 -11.40
N LEU A 264 -31.23 -56.65 -12.61
CA LEU A 264 -30.18 -57.54 -13.11
C LEU A 264 -28.94 -56.76 -13.52
N GLN A 265 -29.13 -55.55 -14.08
CA GLN A 265 -28.03 -54.63 -14.37
C GLN A 265 -27.37 -54.14 -13.09
N GLU A 266 -28.13 -53.78 -12.06
CA GLU A 266 -27.62 -53.41 -10.73
C GLU A 266 -26.79 -54.54 -10.09
N GLU A 267 -27.27 -55.79 -10.10
CA GLU A 267 -26.53 -56.91 -9.50
C GLU A 267 -25.27 -57.28 -10.31
N LYS A 268 -25.31 -57.11 -11.64
CA LYS A 268 -24.14 -57.26 -12.52
C LYS A 268 -23.10 -56.17 -12.27
N GLU A 269 -23.54 -54.93 -12.05
CA GLU A 269 -22.67 -53.82 -11.67
C GLU A 269 -22.08 -54.00 -10.28
N ARG A 270 -22.89 -54.45 -9.31
CA ARG A 270 -22.43 -54.77 -7.95
C ARG A 270 -21.41 -55.91 -7.97
N SER A 271 -21.63 -56.95 -8.76
CA SER A 271 -20.68 -58.04 -8.92
C SER A 271 -19.35 -57.58 -9.51
N LYS A 272 -19.37 -56.68 -10.51
CA LYS A 272 -18.16 -56.05 -11.04
C LYS A 272 -17.44 -55.19 -10.00
N VAL A 273 -18.17 -54.34 -9.26
CA VAL A 273 -17.59 -53.51 -8.19
C VAL A 273 -17.06 -54.36 -7.05
N LYS A 274 -17.70 -55.49 -6.70
CA LYS A 274 -17.22 -56.48 -5.73
C LYS A 274 -15.99 -57.24 -6.22
N GLN A 275 -15.93 -57.59 -7.50
CA GLN A 275 -14.78 -58.26 -8.11
C GLN A 275 -13.55 -57.34 -8.16
N HIS A 276 -13.77 -56.04 -8.37
CA HIS A 276 -12.77 -54.98 -8.28
C HIS A 276 -12.77 -54.27 -6.90
N SER A 277 -13.34 -54.90 -5.87
CA SER A 277 -13.50 -54.26 -4.56
C SER A 277 -12.17 -54.16 -3.83
N PRO A 278 -11.96 -53.11 -3.02
CA PRO A 278 -10.68 -52.81 -2.40
C PRO A 278 -10.17 -53.90 -1.46
N VAL A 279 -10.93 -54.92 -1.05
CA VAL A 279 -10.42 -56.00 -0.16
C VAL A 279 -9.29 -56.79 -0.82
N ARG A 280 -9.30 -56.93 -2.15
CA ARG A 280 -8.28 -57.66 -2.91
C ARG A 280 -7.06 -56.79 -3.24
N GLU A 281 -7.29 -55.49 -3.48
CA GLU A 281 -6.24 -54.48 -3.65
C GLU A 281 -5.60 -54.06 -2.32
N ARG A 282 -6.34 -54.11 -1.19
CA ARG A 282 -5.86 -53.79 0.17
C ARG A 282 -4.56 -54.52 0.47
N ARG A 283 -4.43 -55.81 0.14
CA ARG A 283 -3.22 -56.59 0.45
C ARG A 283 -2.00 -56.21 -0.40
N GLY A 284 -2.18 -55.75 -1.64
CA GLY A 284 -1.08 -55.31 -2.50
C GLY A 284 -0.70 -53.86 -2.22
N VAL A 285 -1.71 -52.99 -2.12
CA VAL A 285 -1.52 -51.55 -1.87
C VAL A 285 -0.96 -51.31 -0.46
N LEU A 286 -1.43 -51.99 0.61
CA LEU A 286 -0.91 -51.82 1.98
C LEU A 286 0.58 -52.20 2.13
N HIS A 287 1.06 -53.17 1.35
CA HIS A 287 2.46 -53.59 1.40
C HIS A 287 3.40 -52.59 0.68
N GLU A 288 2.90 -51.87 -0.34
CA GLU A 288 3.60 -50.71 -0.92
C GLU A 288 3.38 -49.43 -0.09
N PHE A 289 2.20 -49.27 0.53
CA PHE A 289 1.83 -48.14 1.39
C PHE A 289 2.75 -48.03 2.61
N ASN A 290 3.14 -49.13 3.25
CA ASN A 290 4.00 -49.10 4.44
C ASN A 290 5.50 -48.89 4.16
N HIS A 291 5.94 -49.01 2.90
CA HIS A 291 7.35 -48.86 2.53
C HIS A 291 7.64 -47.59 1.72
N ASN A 292 6.64 -47.02 1.04
CA ASN A 292 6.76 -45.83 0.19
C ASN A 292 5.68 -44.77 0.51
N THR A 293 5.24 -44.64 1.77
CA THR A 293 4.21 -43.66 2.12
C THR A 293 4.76 -42.24 2.00
N PRO A 294 4.09 -41.36 1.24
CA PRO A 294 4.39 -39.94 1.26
C PRO A 294 4.20 -39.40 2.68
N THR A 295 5.15 -38.61 3.22
CA THR A 295 5.18 -38.17 4.63
C THR A 295 3.85 -37.53 5.09
N ILE A 296 3.18 -36.80 4.19
CA ILE A 296 1.89 -36.14 4.46
C ILE A 296 0.73 -37.15 4.60
N LEU A 297 0.82 -38.31 3.92
CA LEU A 297 -0.15 -39.40 4.09
C LEU A 297 0.12 -40.24 5.35
N ALA A 298 1.36 -40.25 5.84
CA ALA A 298 1.73 -40.89 7.09
C ALA A 298 1.41 -40.03 8.33
N SER A 299 1.08 -38.75 8.15
CA SER A 299 0.67 -37.85 9.23
C SER A 299 -0.61 -38.36 9.91
N PRO A 300 -0.69 -38.41 11.27
CA PRO A 300 -1.87 -38.89 11.99
C PRO A 300 -3.17 -38.16 11.61
N GLY A 301 -3.06 -36.90 11.16
CA GLY A 301 -4.17 -36.07 10.69
C GLY A 301 -4.45 -36.12 9.18
N SER A 302 -3.77 -36.99 8.41
CA SER A 302 -4.00 -37.08 6.96
C SER A 302 -5.44 -37.49 6.64
N LYS A 303 -6.07 -36.79 5.69
CA LYS A 303 -7.41 -37.12 5.19
C LYS A 303 -7.48 -38.53 4.59
N ALA A 304 -6.34 -39.10 4.18
CA ALA A 304 -6.28 -40.48 3.71
C ALA A 304 -6.42 -41.53 4.84
N ASN A 305 -5.94 -41.22 6.06
CA ASN A 305 -5.96 -42.13 7.22
C ASN A 305 -7.35 -42.22 7.88
N THR A 306 -8.16 -41.17 7.77
CA THR A 306 -9.57 -41.22 8.20
C THR A 306 -10.38 -42.22 7.37
N ILE A 307 -10.00 -42.44 6.10
CA ILE A 307 -10.71 -43.36 5.19
C ILE A 307 -10.33 -44.83 5.46
N THR A 308 -9.20 -45.10 6.13
CA THR A 308 -8.79 -46.48 6.47
C THR A 308 -9.44 -47.04 7.72
N PHE A 309 -9.94 -46.20 8.64
CA PHE A 309 -10.43 -46.64 9.96
C PHE A 309 -11.93 -46.95 10.06
N SER A 310 -12.76 -46.61 9.07
CA SER A 310 -14.21 -46.85 9.17
C SER A 310 -14.68 -48.26 8.83
N SER A 311 -13.80 -49.22 8.51
CA SER A 311 -14.21 -50.60 8.14
C SER A 311 -14.08 -51.66 9.24
N ASP A 312 -13.55 -51.34 10.42
CA ASP A 312 -13.34 -52.34 11.47
C ASP A 312 -14.54 -52.54 12.40
N ASN A 313 -15.63 -51.79 12.21
CA ASN A 313 -16.89 -52.04 12.91
C ASN A 313 -17.77 -53.04 12.13
N THR A 314 -17.22 -54.22 11.82
CA THR A 314 -18.03 -55.36 11.39
C THR A 314 -18.26 -56.24 12.61
N SER A 315 -19.47 -56.14 13.15
CA SER A 315 -20.07 -56.98 14.18
C SER A 315 -19.56 -58.42 14.19
N HIS A 316 -18.83 -58.81 15.24
CA HIS A 316 -18.68 -60.22 15.62
C HIS A 316 -20.02 -60.73 16.19
N GLY A 317 -20.89 -61.21 15.29
CA GLY A 317 -22.01 -62.07 15.64
C GLY A 317 -21.49 -63.45 16.02
N SER A 318 -21.45 -63.74 17.32
CA SER A 318 -21.20 -65.09 17.84
C SER A 318 -22.52 -65.86 17.83
N ASN A 319 -22.59 -66.93 17.04
CA ASN A 319 -23.71 -67.87 16.99
C ASN A 319 -23.85 -68.65 18.32
N PRO A 320 -25.06 -69.13 18.67
CA PRO A 320 -25.33 -69.85 19.90
C PRO A 320 -25.06 -71.36 19.76
N PRO A 321 -24.82 -72.10 20.86
CA PRO A 321 -25.02 -73.54 20.87
C PRO A 321 -26.30 -73.93 21.64
N VAL A 322 -27.22 -74.54 20.89
CA VAL A 322 -28.01 -75.75 21.17
C VAL A 322 -28.32 -76.11 22.64
N ASN A 323 -29.63 -76.17 22.95
CA ASN A 323 -30.23 -76.81 24.14
C ASN A 323 -30.15 -78.35 24.09
N SER A 324 -29.76 -78.97 25.21
CA SER A 324 -30.23 -80.26 25.80
C SER A 324 -29.31 -80.50 27.01
N LEU A 325 -29.75 -80.72 28.26
CA LEU A 325 -30.92 -81.34 28.86
C LEU A 325 -31.25 -80.62 30.18
#